data_AF-A0A520D707-F1
#
_entry.id   AF-A0A520D707-F1
#
_cell.length_a   1.000
_cell.length_b   1.000
_cell.length_c   1.000
_cell.angle_alpha   90.00
_cell.angle_beta   90.00
_cell.angle_gamma   90.00
#
_symmetry.space_group_name_H-M   'P 1'
#
loop_
_entity.id
_entity.type
_entity.pdbx_description
1 polymer ?
#
loop_
_entity_poly.entity_id
_entity_poly.type
_entity_poly.pdbx_seq_one_letter_code
_entity_poly.pdbx_strand_id
1 'polypeptide(L)' 'MLKFIQFSEGYDSLKLIAELDKCMNMQWYDHFNKKDYHGAWQSISLRSASGKEQDIYSNYGVES' A
#
# COMPACT_ATOMS: atom_id res chain seq x y z
N MET A 1 -14.50 2.24 24.38
CA MET A 1 -14.61 0.90 23.77
C MET A 1 -13.50 0.78 22.72
N LEU A 2 -12.49 -0.05 22.97
CA LEU A 2 -11.37 -0.24 22.04
C LEU A 2 -11.84 -1.06 20.84
N LYS A 3 -11.72 -0.51 19.63
CA LYS A 3 -11.97 -1.24 18.39
C LYS A 3 -10.64 -1.84 17.93
N PHE A 4 -10.57 -3.15 17.85
CA PHE A 4 -9.45 -3.88 17.26
C PHE A 4 -9.98 -4.69 16.08
N ILE A 5 -9.11 -4.90 15.08
CA ILE A 5 -9.42 -5.77 13.97
C ILE A 5 -9.45 -7.20 14.51
N GLN A 6 -10.59 -7.89 14.35
CA GLN A 6 -10.71 -9.31 14.63
C GLN A 6 -10.41 -10.09 13.36
N PHE A 7 -9.22 -10.69 13.30
CA PHE A 7 -8.88 -11.60 12.21
C PHE A 7 -9.50 -12.96 12.50
N SER A 8 -10.17 -13.55 11.49
CA SER A 8 -10.74 -14.90 11.55
C SER A 8 -9.69 -16.01 11.43
N GLU A 9 -8.44 -15.64 11.11
CA GLU A 9 -7.31 -16.54 10.91
C GLU A 9 -6.11 -16.07 11.74
N GLY A 10 -5.26 -17.02 12.15
CA GLY A 10 -4.00 -16.73 12.84
C GLY A 10 -3.01 -16.08 11.90
N TYR A 11 -2.43 -14.96 12.30
CA TYR A 11 -1.43 -14.25 11.51
C TYR A 11 -0.04 -14.83 11.77
N ASP A 12 0.67 -15.23 10.72
CA ASP A 12 2.09 -15.60 10.82
C ASP A 12 2.94 -14.33 10.81
N SER A 13 3.37 -13.90 12.00
CA SER A 13 4.16 -12.69 12.18
C SER A 13 5.53 -12.77 11.52
N LEU A 14 6.15 -13.96 11.47
CA LEU A 14 7.46 -14.13 10.83
C LEU A 14 7.36 -13.98 9.33
N LYS A 15 6.30 -14.54 8.73
CA LYS A 15 6.01 -14.37 7.31
C LYS A 15 5.76 -12.90 6.97
N LEU A 16 4.99 -12.18 7.80
CA LEU A 16 4.72 -10.76 7.59
C LEU A 16 6.00 -9.91 7.63
N ILE A 17 6.88 -10.16 8.59
CA ILE A 17 8.16 -9.44 8.70
C ILE A 17 9.00 -9.69 7.44
N ALA A 18 9.09 -10.94 6.97
CA ALA A 18 9.83 -11.27 5.77
C ALA A 18 9.24 -10.66 4.49
N GLU A 19 7.91 -10.52 4.40
CA GLU A 19 7.24 -9.84 3.29
C GLU A 19 7.44 -8.32 3.35
N LEU A 20 7.38 -7.73 4.56
CA LEU A 20 7.66 -6.31 4.79
C LEU A 20 9.10 -5.95 4.39
N ASP A 21 10.09 -6.77 4.77
CA ASP A 21 11.49 -6.54 4.38
C ASP A 21 11.66 -6.49 2.86
N LYS A 22 10.94 -7.34 2.11
CA LYS A 22 10.95 -7.28 0.64
C LYS A 22 10.37 -5.97 0.13
N CYS A 23 9.24 -5.54 0.68
CA CYS A 23 8.61 -4.27 0.33
C CYS A 23 9.54 -3.09 0.62
N MET A 24 10.21 -3.06 1.76
CA MET A 24 11.12 -1.97 2.15
C MET A 24 12.34 -1.84 1.23
N ASN A 25 12.73 -2.91 0.53
CA ASN A 25 13.81 -2.89 -0.45
C ASN A 25 13.35 -2.47 -1.86
N MET A 26 12.05 -2.25 -2.08
CA MET A 26 11.51 -1.73 -3.33
C MET A 26 11.68 -0.21 -3.42
N GLN A 27 11.73 0.33 -4.63
CA GLN A 27 11.69 1.78 -4.84
C GLN A 27 10.24 2.26 -4.73
N TRP A 28 9.92 2.98 -3.66
CA TRP A 28 8.57 3.50 -3.44
C TRP A 28 8.42 4.86 -4.11
N TYR A 29 7.30 5.05 -4.79
CA TYR A 29 7.02 6.30 -5.48
C TYR A 29 6.30 7.27 -4.54
N ASP A 30 6.64 8.55 -4.66
CA ASP A 30 5.95 9.61 -3.92
C ASP A 30 4.45 9.58 -4.22
N HIS A 31 3.67 9.77 -3.17
CA HIS A 31 2.23 9.87 -3.28
C HIS A 31 1.86 11.12 -4.09
N PHE A 32 1.02 10.94 -5.11
CA PHE A 32 0.67 11.98 -6.07
C PHE A 32 -0.07 13.17 -5.44
N ASN A 33 -0.86 12.94 -4.38
CA ASN A 33 -1.65 13.98 -3.75
C ASN A 33 -0.90 14.64 -2.59
N LYS A 34 -0.28 15.80 -2.83
CA LYS A 34 0.46 16.57 -1.82
C LYS A 34 -0.37 17.60 -1.06
N LYS A 35 -1.70 17.66 -1.25
CA LYS A 35 -2.51 18.81 -0.80
C LYS A 35 -2.83 18.84 0.70
N ASP A 36 -2.71 17.73 1.43
CA ASP A 36 -3.20 17.65 2.81
C ASP A 36 -2.30 16.83 3.76
N TYR A 37 -1.00 16.73 3.46
CA TYR A 37 -0.02 16.12 4.37
C TYR A 37 1.28 16.93 4.45
N HIS A 38 1.96 16.81 5.58
CA HIS A 38 3.33 17.30 5.75
C HIS A 38 4.30 16.10 5.76
N GLY A 39 5.47 16.26 5.14
CA GLY A 39 6.49 15.20 5.03
C GLY A 39 6.61 14.59 3.64
N ALA A 40 7.19 13.39 3.55
CA ALA A 40 7.26 12.59 2.32
C ALA A 40 6.41 11.33 2.54
N TRP A 41 5.37 11.18 1.73
CA TRP A 41 4.55 9.97 1.72
C TRP A 41 4.90 9.19 0.47
N GLN A 42 5.31 7.95 0.64
CA GLN A 42 5.61 7.05 -0.46
C GLN A 42 4.67 5.86 -0.40
N SER A 43 4.30 5.32 -1.55
CA SER A 43 3.36 4.19 -1.65
C SER A 43 3.77 3.21 -2.75
N ILE A 44 3.42 1.94 -2.55
CA ILE A 44 3.52 0.88 -3.56
C ILE A 44 2.14 0.24 -3.78
N SER A 45 1.79 -0.03 -5.03
CA SER A 45 0.56 -0.77 -5.35
C SER A 45 0.83 -2.28 -5.31
N LEU A 46 0.27 -2.97 -4.31
CA LEU A 46 0.29 -4.45 -4.25
C LEU A 46 -0.64 -5.08 -5.29
N ARG A 47 -1.64 -4.33 -5.75
CA ARG A 47 -2.53 -4.68 -6.83
C ARG A 47 -2.91 -3.41 -7.57
N SER A 48 -2.70 -3.40 -8.88
CA SER A 48 -3.17 -2.36 -9.79
C SER A 48 -3.85 -3.02 -10.97
N ALA A 49 -4.68 -2.27 -11.69
CA ALA A 49 -5.39 -2.85 -12.83
C ALA A 49 -4.50 -3.01 -14.07
N SER A 50 -3.34 -2.34 -14.12
CA SER A 50 -2.28 -2.65 -15.09
C SER A 50 -1.35 -3.80 -14.63
N GLY A 51 -1.43 -4.22 -13.37
CA GLY A 51 -0.48 -5.17 -12.75
C GLY A 51 0.90 -4.58 -12.45
N LYS A 52 1.12 -3.28 -12.70
CA LYS A 52 2.35 -2.56 -12.36
C LYS A 52 2.25 -1.92 -10.98
N GLU A 53 3.29 -2.05 -10.17
CA GLU A 53 3.38 -1.48 -8.80
C GLU A 53 3.36 0.07 -8.76
N GLN A 54 3.62 0.71 -9.90
CA GLN A 54 3.65 2.16 -10.10
C GLN A 54 2.27 2.77 -10.38
N ASP A 55 1.29 1.93 -10.66
CA ASP A 55 -0.06 2.36 -10.99
C ASP A 55 -0.86 2.55 -9.69
N ILE A 56 -0.70 3.75 -9.11
CA ILE A 56 -1.23 4.17 -7.81
C ILE A 56 -2.56 4.94 -7.93
N TYR A 57 -3.19 4.93 -9.11
CA TYR A 57 -4.46 5.62 -9.35
C TYR A 57 -5.64 4.79 -8.88
N SER A 58 -6.52 5.42 -8.08
CA SER A 58 -7.73 4.79 -7.55
C SER A 58 -8.85 4.64 -8.60
N ASN A 59 -8.73 5.29 -9.76
CA ASN A 59 -9.74 5.30 -10.81
C ASN A 59 -9.25 4.54 -12.04
N TYR A 60 -9.60 3.26 -12.11
CA TYR A 60 -9.52 2.51 -13.35
C TYR A 60 -10.93 2.49 -13.97
N GLY A 61 -11.08 3.04 -15.17
CA GLY A 61 -12.32 2.92 -15.97
C GLY A 61 -13.31 4.08 -15.89
N VAL A 62 -12.93 5.26 -15.36
CA VAL A 62 -13.72 6.49 -15.59
C VAL A 62 -13.00 7.28 -16.68
N GLU A 63 -13.50 7.17 -17.92
CA GLU A 63 -13.13 8.09 -18.99
C GLU A 63 -13.52 9.51 -18.55
N SER A 64 -12.55 10.43 -18.64
CA SER A 64 -12.75 11.87 -18.44
C SER A 64 -13.52 12.49 -19.58
#